data_AF-A0A8C5SCW8-F1
#
_entry.id   AF-A0A8C5SCW8-F1
#
_cell.length_a   1.000
_cell.length_b   1.000
_cell.length_c   1.000
_cell.angle_alpha   90.00
_cell.angle_beta   90.00
_cell.angle_gamma   90.00
#
_symmetry.space_group_name_H-M   'P 1'
#
loop_
_entity.id
_entity.type
_entity.pdbx_description
1 polymer ?
#
loop_
_entity_poly.entity_id
_entity_poly.type
_entity_poly.pdbx_seq_one_letter_code
_entity_poly.pdbx_strand_id
1 'polypeptide(L)'
;VGYEPDPADLALSSIPGQEIFDPRKRKFSEEELKPQPMIKKARKVFIPEDLKDDKYWARRRKNNMAAKRSRDARRLKENQIAIRASFLEKENMALRQEVADLRKELGKCKNVLVKYEARHGPL
;
A
#
# COMPACT_ATOMS: atom_id res chain seq x y z
N VAL A 1 14.28 -1.56 -13.76
CA VAL A 1 13.01 -2.27 -14.06
C VAL A 1 11.87 -1.33 -13.77
N GLY A 2 11.09 -0.92 -14.78
CA GLY A 2 9.92 -0.06 -14.57
C GLY A 2 8.79 -0.89 -13.97
N TYR A 3 8.40 -0.62 -12.72
CA TYR A 3 7.15 -1.15 -12.21
C TYR A 3 6.00 -0.37 -12.84
N GLU A 4 5.22 -1.03 -13.69
CA GLU A 4 3.93 -0.52 -14.15
C GLU A 4 2.81 -1.30 -13.45
N PRO A 5 1.99 -0.63 -12.62
CA PRO A 5 0.81 -1.24 -12.06
C PRO A 5 -0.28 -1.43 -13.13
N ASP A 6 -1.13 -2.45 -12.93
CA ASP A 6 -2.27 -2.70 -13.81
C ASP A 6 -3.18 -1.46 -13.86
N PRO A 7 -3.59 -0.98 -15.06
CA PRO A 7 -4.56 0.10 -15.21
C PRO A 7 -5.84 -0.11 -14.40
N ALA A 8 -6.33 -1.34 -14.26
CA ALA A 8 -7.51 -1.65 -13.47
C ALA A 8 -7.28 -1.39 -11.97
N ASP A 9 -6.13 -1.81 -11.44
CA ASP A 9 -5.75 -1.58 -10.06
C ASP A 9 -5.57 -0.08 -9.77
N LEU A 10 -4.93 0.64 -10.70
CA LEU A 10 -4.78 2.10 -10.62
C LEU A 10 -6.12 2.81 -10.57
N ALA A 11 -7.08 2.40 -11.42
CA ALA A 11 -8.42 2.97 -11.42
C ALA A 11 -9.15 2.71 -10.09
N LEU A 12 -9.03 1.50 -9.52
CA LEU A 12 -9.63 1.12 -8.24
C LEU A 12 -8.95 1.78 -7.02
N SER A 13 -7.74 2.30 -7.19
CA SER A 13 -6.95 2.98 -6.14
C SER A 13 -6.99 4.50 -6.22
N SER A 14 -7.64 5.04 -7.26
CA SER A 14 -7.74 6.48 -7.51
C SER A 14 -9.15 6.98 -7.21
N ILE A 15 -9.27 8.23 -6.76
CA ILE A 15 -10.56 8.89 -6.55
C ILE A 15 -10.95 9.58 -7.87
N PRO A 16 -12.16 9.34 -8.43
CA PRO A 16 -12.62 10.04 -9.62
C PRO A 16 -12.56 11.57 -9.45
N GLY A 17 -11.94 12.26 -10.41
CA GLY A 17 -11.76 13.72 -10.37
C GLY A 17 -10.59 14.20 -9.50
N GLN A 18 -9.78 13.29 -8.96
CA GLN A 18 -8.50 13.61 -8.31
C GLN A 18 -7.34 13.04 -9.12
N GLU A 19 -6.11 13.41 -8.72
CA GLU A 19 -4.90 12.84 -9.30
C GLU A 19 -4.89 11.31 -9.18
N ILE A 20 -4.38 10.66 -10.22
CA ILE A 20 -4.21 9.20 -10.26
C ILE A 20 -3.21 8.79 -9.19
N PHE A 21 -3.54 7.72 -8.46
CA PHE A 21 -2.70 7.19 -7.40
C PHE A 21 -1.33 6.75 -7.93
N ASP A 22 -0.25 7.32 -7.38
CA ASP A 22 1.13 6.94 -7.69
C ASP A 22 1.74 6.15 -6.52
N PRO A 23 1.97 4.83 -6.67
CA PRO A 23 2.53 4.00 -5.60
C PRO A 23 3.97 4.39 -5.25
N ARG A 24 4.71 5.04 -6.15
CA ARG A 24 6.10 5.47 -5.92
C ARG A 24 6.15 6.64 -4.94
N LYS A 25 5.23 7.60 -5.09
CA LYS A 25 5.20 8.83 -4.29
C LYS A 25 4.51 8.67 -2.92
N ARG A 26 3.53 7.77 -2.77
CA ARG A 26 2.54 7.86 -1.68
C ARG A 26 3.00 7.86 -0.21
N LYS A 27 3.88 7.03 0.34
CA LYS A 27 4.18 6.93 1.80
C LYS A 27 2.98 6.95 2.79
N PHE A 28 2.53 5.78 3.21
CA PHE A 28 1.63 5.66 4.38
C PHE A 28 2.39 5.88 5.68
N SER A 29 1.79 6.61 6.62
CA SER A 29 2.27 6.69 7.99
C SER A 29 1.99 5.40 8.77
N GLU A 30 2.73 5.14 9.85
CA GLU A 30 2.46 3.98 10.72
C GLU A 30 1.04 3.98 11.28
N GLU A 31 0.51 5.17 11.62
CA GLU A 31 -0.85 5.31 12.13
C GLU A 31 -1.90 4.95 11.06
N GLU A 32 -1.63 5.24 9.78
CA GLU A 32 -2.49 4.79 8.70
C GLU A 32 -2.43 3.27 8.50
N LEU A 33 -1.31 2.62 8.78
CA LEU A 33 -1.19 1.17 8.60
C LEU A 33 -1.77 0.36 9.77
N LYS A 34 -2.00 1.00 10.91
CA LYS A 34 -2.61 0.32 12.07
C LYS A 34 -4.06 -0.09 11.75
N PRO A 35 -4.48 -1.30 12.20
CA PRO A 35 -5.85 -1.71 12.09
C PRO A 35 -6.74 -0.76 12.89
N GLN A 36 -7.93 -0.44 12.35
CA GLN A 36 -8.87 0.37 13.09
C GLN A 36 -9.31 -0.37 14.37
N PRO A 37 -9.41 0.33 15.51
CA PRO A 37 -9.80 -0.29 16.76
C PRO A 37 -11.19 -0.91 16.63
N MET A 38 -11.36 -2.10 17.22
CA MET A 38 -12.64 -2.78 17.24
C MET A 38 -13.60 -2.07 18.19
N ILE A 39 -14.49 -1.26 17.64
CA ILE A 39 -15.53 -0.58 18.41
C ILE A 39 -16.70 -1.54 18.61
N LYS A 40 -17.01 -1.84 19.87
CA LYS A 40 -18.22 -2.60 20.22
C LYS A 40 -19.45 -1.78 19.82
N LYS A 41 -20.28 -2.35 18.94
CA LYS A 41 -21.53 -1.72 18.55
C LYS A 41 -22.48 -1.69 19.74
N ALA A 42 -23.20 -0.59 19.91
CA ALA A 42 -24.31 -0.53 20.85
C ALA A 42 -25.32 -1.64 20.52
N ARG A 43 -25.96 -2.18 21.56
CA ARG A 43 -26.99 -3.21 21.41
C ARG A 43 -28.08 -2.71 20.47
N LYS A 44 -28.44 -3.52 19.47
CA LYS A 44 -29.49 -3.18 18.52
C LYS A 44 -30.83 -3.18 19.24
N VAL A 45 -31.47 -2.02 19.28
CA VAL A 45 -32.87 -1.89 19.69
C VAL A 45 -33.72 -1.94 18.44
N PHE A 46 -34.60 -2.93 18.37
CA PHE A 46 -35.55 -3.06 17.26
C PHE A 46 -36.73 -2.15 17.52
N ILE A 47 -37.11 -1.36 16.51
CA ILE A 47 -38.32 -0.56 16.53
C ILE A 47 -39.41 -1.39 15.82
N PRO A 48 -40.55 -1.70 16.49
CA PRO A 48 -41.72 -2.34 15.87
C PRO A 48 -42.14 -1.61 14.60
N GLU A 49 -42.75 -2.33 13.64
CA GLU A 49 -43.13 -1.75 12.35
C GLU A 49 -44.02 -0.52 12.50
N ASP A 50 -45.02 -0.61 13.38
CA ASP A 50 -46.00 0.45 13.65
C ASP A 50 -45.36 1.71 14.28
N LEU A 51 -44.12 1.61 14.79
CA LEU A 51 -43.38 2.70 15.41
C LEU A 51 -42.26 3.26 14.52
N LYS A 52 -42.14 2.80 13.27
CA LYS A 52 -41.18 3.34 12.30
C LYS A 52 -41.68 4.64 11.68
N ASP A 53 -41.44 5.73 12.37
CA ASP A 53 -41.73 7.08 11.91
C ASP A 53 -40.72 7.62 10.88
N ASP A 54 -40.98 8.81 10.35
CA ASP A 54 -40.07 9.48 9.42
C ASP A 54 -38.69 9.74 10.02
N LYS A 55 -38.60 9.99 11.34
CA LYS A 55 -37.33 10.18 12.05
C LYS A 55 -36.50 8.90 12.03
N TYR A 56 -37.13 7.73 12.21
CA TYR A 56 -36.48 6.42 12.05
C TYR A 56 -35.93 6.27 10.63
N TRP A 57 -36.75 6.50 9.61
CA TRP A 57 -36.32 6.34 8.21
C TRP A 57 -35.21 7.31 7.82
N ALA A 58 -35.26 8.57 8.28
CA ALA A 58 -34.17 9.53 8.10
C ALA A 58 -32.86 9.04 8.73
N ARG A 59 -32.90 8.55 9.98
CA ARG A 59 -31.72 7.95 10.64
C ARG A 59 -31.20 6.73 9.89
N ARG A 60 -32.08 5.86 9.41
CA ARG A 60 -31.72 4.64 8.66
C ARG A 60 -31.03 4.98 7.35
N ARG A 61 -31.56 5.93 6.57
CA ARG A 61 -30.94 6.44 5.33
C ARG A 61 -29.56 7.05 5.62
N LYS A 62 -29.44 7.90 6.65
CA LYS A 62 -28.15 8.50 7.05
C LYS A 62 -27.11 7.44 7.42
N ASN A 63 -27.50 6.42 8.19
CA ASN A 63 -26.60 5.33 8.56
C ASN A 63 -26.16 4.48 7.36
N ASN A 64 -27.06 4.18 6.42
CA ASN A 64 -26.70 3.47 5.19
C ASN A 64 -25.68 4.24 4.36
N MET A 65 -25.88 5.55 4.20
CA MET A 65 -24.93 6.42 3.49
C MET A 65 -23.57 6.47 4.19
N ALA A 66 -23.56 6.61 5.52
CA ALA A 66 -22.33 6.60 6.31
C ALA A 66 -21.60 5.25 6.21
N ALA A 67 -22.33 4.13 6.27
CA ALA A 67 -21.76 2.79 6.14
C ALA A 67 -21.18 2.56 4.75
N LYS A 68 -21.86 3.00 3.68
CA LYS A 68 -21.33 2.95 2.31
C LYS A 68 -20.02 3.74 2.21
N ARG A 69 -20.04 5.01 2.64
CA ARG A 69 -18.84 5.88 2.62
C ARG A 69 -17.68 5.28 3.39
N SER A 70 -17.94 4.70 4.58
CA SER A 70 -16.91 4.04 5.39
C SER A 70 -16.30 2.83 4.69
N ARG A 71 -17.12 1.99 4.05
CA ARG A 71 -16.66 0.83 3.28
C ARG A 71 -15.84 1.25 2.07
N ASP A 72 -16.30 2.25 1.32
CA ASP A 72 -15.61 2.73 0.12
C ASP A 72 -14.25 3.35 0.49
N ALA A 73 -14.20 4.16 1.55
CA ALA A 73 -12.95 4.74 2.04
C ALA A 73 -11.96 3.67 2.53
N ARG A 74 -12.44 2.62 3.22
CA ARG A 74 -11.60 1.49 3.63
C ARG A 74 -11.05 0.75 2.41
N ARG A 75 -11.91 0.39 1.46
CA ARG A 75 -11.51 -0.34 0.25
C ARG A 75 -10.48 0.44 -0.56
N LEU A 76 -10.70 1.74 -0.75
CA LEU A 76 -9.76 2.60 -1.46
C LEU A 76 -8.37 2.56 -0.79
N LYS A 77 -8.32 2.71 0.54
CA LYS A 77 -7.07 2.66 1.30
C LYS A 77 -6.39 1.29 1.17
N GLU A 78 -7.14 0.20 1.28
CA GLU A 78 -6.63 -1.16 1.12
C GLU A 78 -6.04 -1.39 -0.28
N ASN A 79 -6.73 -0.95 -1.34
CA ASN A 79 -6.24 -1.03 -2.71
C ASN A 79 -4.93 -0.24 -2.90
N GLN A 80 -4.88 1.00 -2.38
CA GLN A 80 -3.67 1.82 -2.44
C GLN A 80 -2.48 1.18 -1.70
N ILE A 81 -2.74 0.55 -0.53
CA ILE A 81 -1.71 -0.20 0.21
C ILE A 81 -1.24 -1.40 -0.61
N ALA A 82 -2.15 -2.16 -1.22
CA ALA A 82 -1.82 -3.35 -2.01
C ALA A 82 -0.92 -3.01 -3.21
N ILE A 83 -1.27 -2.00 -4.00
CA ILE A 83 -0.45 -1.57 -5.14
C ILE A 83 0.92 -1.09 -4.67
N ARG A 84 0.97 -0.29 -3.58
CA ARG A 84 2.24 0.20 -3.05
C ARG A 84 3.12 -0.93 -2.51
N ALA A 85 2.53 -1.94 -1.86
CA ALA A 85 3.26 -3.10 -1.39
C ALA A 85 3.88 -3.87 -2.55
N SER A 86 3.09 -4.16 -3.61
CA SER A 86 3.61 -4.82 -4.81
C SER A 86 4.72 -4.02 -5.50
N PHE A 87 4.59 -2.69 -5.55
CA PHE A 87 5.65 -1.81 -6.04
C PHE A 87 6.94 -1.97 -5.23
N LEU A 88 6.85 -1.85 -3.90
CA LEU A 88 8.01 -1.93 -3.01
C LEU A 88 8.65 -3.32 -3.05
N GLU A 89 7.88 -4.39 -3.18
CA GLU A 89 8.41 -5.76 -3.33
C GLU A 89 9.26 -5.90 -4.61
N LYS A 90 8.74 -5.45 -5.76
CA LYS A 90 9.50 -5.51 -7.02
C LYS A 90 10.73 -4.61 -6.99
N GLU A 91 10.60 -3.40 -6.44
CA GLU A 91 11.74 -2.47 -6.29
C GLU A 91 12.80 -3.03 -5.35
N ASN A 92 12.40 -3.60 -4.21
CA ASN A 92 13.33 -4.20 -3.25
C ASN A 92 14.07 -5.40 -3.85
N MET A 93 13.37 -6.25 -4.62
CA MET A 93 13.99 -7.36 -5.34
C MET A 93 15.02 -6.88 -6.36
N ALA A 94 14.69 -5.84 -7.15
CA ALA A 94 15.61 -5.26 -8.12
C ALA A 94 16.86 -4.67 -7.45
N LEU A 95 16.69 -3.92 -6.35
CA LEU A 95 17.80 -3.37 -5.58
C LEU A 95 18.67 -4.46 -4.95
N ARG A 96 18.08 -5.54 -4.45
CA ARG A 96 18.83 -6.70 -3.93
C ARG A 96 19.68 -7.35 -5.01
N GLN A 97 19.15 -7.49 -6.22
CA GLN A 97 19.88 -8.01 -7.37
C GLN A 97 21.05 -7.10 -7.74
N GLU A 98 20.81 -5.80 -7.84
CA GLU A 98 21.85 -4.81 -8.14
C GLU A 98 22.98 -4.82 -7.10
N VAL A 99 22.63 -4.90 -5.80
CA VAL A 99 23.61 -5.04 -4.71
C VAL A 99 24.41 -6.35 -4.84
N ALA A 100 23.77 -7.46 -5.23
CA ALA A 100 24.46 -8.73 -5.43
C ALA A 100 25.45 -8.66 -6.59
N ASP A 101 25.06 -8.04 -7.70
CA ASP A 101 25.90 -7.87 -8.88
C ASP A 101 27.10 -6.96 -8.59
N LEU A 102 26.87 -5.82 -7.92
CA LEU A 102 27.95 -4.93 -7.49
C LEU A 102 28.94 -5.61 -6.54
N ARG A 103 28.45 -6.42 -5.59
CA ARG A 103 29.32 -7.19 -4.69
C ARG A 103 30.16 -8.23 -5.45
N LYS A 104 29.58 -8.87 -6.47
CA LYS A 104 30.27 -9.82 -7.34
C LYS A 104 31.38 -9.13 -8.14
N GLU A 105 31.09 -7.99 -8.78
CA GLU A 105 32.10 -7.23 -9.52
C GLU A 105 33.21 -6.70 -8.60
N LEU A 106 32.86 -6.19 -7.42
CA LEU A 106 33.86 -5.78 -6.43
C LEU A 106 34.77 -6.94 -6.01
N GLY A 107 34.20 -8.14 -5.81
CA GLY A 107 34.97 -9.35 -5.51
C GLY A 107 35.95 -9.71 -6.64
N LYS A 108 35.53 -9.61 -7.91
CA LYS A 108 36.42 -9.81 -9.06
C LYS A 108 37.56 -8.79 -9.09
N CYS A 109 37.25 -7.51 -8.92
CA CYS A 109 38.26 -6.45 -8.88
C CYS A 109 39.28 -6.66 -7.75
N LYS A 110 38.82 -7.00 -6.55
CA LYS A 110 39.71 -7.36 -5.42
C LYS A 110 40.62 -8.53 -5.76
N ASN A 111 40.10 -9.58 -6.39
CA ASN A 111 40.91 -10.72 -6.81
C ASN A 111 41.99 -10.34 -7.84
N VAL A 112 41.66 -9.43 -8.77
CA VAL A 112 42.64 -8.89 -9.73
C VAL A 112 43.73 -8.09 -9.01
N LEU A 113 43.35 -7.21 -8.08
CA LEU A 113 44.29 -6.42 -7.28
C LEU A 113 45.24 -7.32 -6.47
N VAL A 114 44.72 -8.31 -5.76
CA VAL A 114 45.53 -9.27 -4.99
C VAL A 114 46.54 -10.00 -5.89
N LYS A 115 46.12 -10.41 -7.10
CA LYS A 115 47.03 -11.05 -8.06
C LYS A 115 48.10 -10.10 -8.60
N TYR A 116 47.75 -8.83 -8.79
CA TYR A 116 48.69 -7.79 -9.20
C TYR A 116 49.72 -7.52 -8.10
N GLU A 117 49.28 -7.27 -6.87
CA GLU A 117 50.12 -7.01 -5.71
C GLU A 117 51.09 -8.17 -5.43
N ALA A 118 50.62 -9.42 -5.57
CA ALA A 118 51.46 -10.61 -5.42
C ALA A 118 52.60 -10.69 -6.45
N ARG A 119 52.42 -10.10 -7.65
CA ARG A 119 53.41 -10.12 -8.73
C ARG A 119 54.32 -8.90 -8.74
N HIS A 120 53.79 -7.73 -8.39
CA HIS A 120 54.47 -6.45 -8.59
C HIS A 120 54.80 -5.72 -7.28
N GLY A 121 54.44 -6.29 -6.13
CA GLY A 121 54.47 -5.60 -4.85
C GLY A 121 53.24 -4.71 -4.64
N PRO A 122 53.06 -4.19 -3.42
CA PRO A 122 51.96 -3.26 -3.13
C PRO A 122 52.04 -2.02 -4.03
N LEU A 123 50.86 -1.53 -4.45
CA LEU A 123 50.71 -0.26 -5.16
C LEU A 123 51.20 0.91 -4.31
#